data_AF-A0A4Q6A3S9-F1
#
_entry.id   AF-A0A4Q6A3S9-F1
#
_cell.length_a   1.000
_cell.length_b   1.000
_cell.length_c   1.000
_cell.angle_alpha   90.00
_cell.angle_beta   90.00
_cell.angle_gamma   90.00
#
_symmetry.space_group_name_H-M   'P 1'
#
loop_
_entity.id
_entity.type
_entity.pdbx_description
1 polymer ?
#
loop_
_entity_poly.entity_id
_entity_poly.type
_entity_poly.pdbx_seq_one_letter_code
_entity_poly.pdbx_strand_id
1 'polypeptide(L)'
;EVPGPGDPDGSGYAMLRLNQGQGTISYELSVENIDPAMAAHIHIGVKGVAGPVIIALEAPTDGYSSGTITDVDPELIKAMRQDPKAYYVNVHNMAYPGGAVRGQLSK
;
A
#
# COMPACT_ATOMS: atom_id res chain seq x y z
N GLU A 1 -4.80 8.26 8.54
CA GLU A 1 -3.35 7.97 8.67
C GLU A 1 -2.94 7.86 10.11
N VAL A 2 -1.85 7.12 10.37
CA VAL A 2 -1.23 7.04 11.69
C VAL A 2 0.29 7.04 11.52
N PRO A 3 1.01 7.98 12.16
CA PRO A 3 0.49 9.19 12.80
C PRO A 3 -0.22 10.08 11.77
N GLY A 4 -1.25 10.80 12.20
CA GLY A 4 -2.11 11.61 11.33
C GLY A 4 -2.12 13.11 11.69
N PRO A 5 -2.94 13.89 10.98
CA PRO A 5 -3.83 13.46 9.89
C PRO A 5 -3.08 13.23 8.56
N GLY A 6 -3.70 12.44 7.69
CA GLY A 6 -3.33 12.37 6.27
C GLY A 6 -3.99 13.51 5.50
N ASP A 7 -4.03 13.38 4.18
CA ASP A 7 -4.71 14.34 3.31
C ASP A 7 -6.23 14.35 3.61
N PRO A 8 -6.84 15.49 3.98
CA PRO A 8 -8.22 15.52 4.48
C PRO A 8 -9.28 15.13 3.44
N ASP A 9 -9.04 15.35 2.14
CA ASP A 9 -9.93 15.01 1.03
C ASP A 9 -9.35 13.95 0.08
N GLY A 10 -8.12 13.50 0.36
CA GLY A 10 -7.45 12.44 -0.38
C GLY A 10 -8.17 11.09 -0.26
N SER A 11 -8.25 10.39 -1.38
CA SER A 11 -8.82 9.05 -1.43
C SER A 11 -8.05 8.14 -2.38
N GLY A 12 -8.32 6.84 -2.34
CA GLY A 12 -7.62 5.90 -3.19
C GLY A 12 -8.14 4.47 -3.08
N TYR A 13 -7.69 3.64 -4.02
CA TYR A 13 -8.04 2.24 -4.13
C TYR A 13 -6.79 1.43 -4.49
N ALA A 14 -6.68 0.22 -3.93
CA ALA A 14 -5.62 -0.71 -4.28
C ALA A 14 -6.21 -2.12 -4.44
N MET A 15 -5.84 -2.79 -5.52
CA MET A 15 -6.12 -4.21 -5.74
C MET A 15 -4.80 -4.97 -5.79
N LEU A 16 -4.66 -6.00 -4.95
CA LEU A 16 -3.48 -6.85 -4.89
C LEU A 16 -3.83 -8.28 -5.30
N ARG A 17 -3.05 -8.84 -6.23
CA ARG A 17 -3.08 -10.26 -6.58
C ARG A 17 -1.84 -10.95 -5.99
N LEU A 18 -2.10 -11.79 -4.99
CA LEU A 18 -1.09 -12.50 -4.20
C LEU A 18 -0.85 -13.91 -4.75
N ASN A 19 0.21 -14.12 -5.53
CA ASN A 19 0.53 -15.43 -6.14
C ASN A 19 1.66 -16.13 -5.37
N GLN A 20 1.30 -16.85 -4.32
CA GLN A 20 2.25 -17.53 -3.44
C GLN A 20 3.18 -18.51 -4.19
N GLY A 21 2.63 -19.33 -5.11
CA GLY A 21 3.42 -20.32 -5.83
C GLY A 21 4.40 -19.74 -6.85
N GLN A 22 4.23 -18.46 -7.22
CA GLN A 22 5.11 -17.76 -8.15
C GLN A 22 6.03 -16.76 -7.43
N GLY A 23 5.84 -16.54 -6.11
CA GLY A 23 6.57 -15.51 -5.38
C GLY A 23 6.29 -14.10 -5.91
N THR A 24 5.06 -13.83 -6.39
CA THR A 24 4.72 -12.53 -6.99
C THR A 24 3.52 -11.84 -6.34
N ILE A 25 3.58 -10.51 -6.31
CA ILE A 25 2.47 -9.64 -5.96
C ILE A 25 2.24 -8.68 -7.12
N SER A 26 1.11 -8.83 -7.83
CA SER A 26 0.68 -7.84 -8.83
C SER A 26 -0.27 -6.85 -8.20
N TYR A 27 -0.21 -5.58 -8.60
CA TYR A 27 -1.06 -4.54 -8.04
C TYR A 27 -1.57 -3.54 -9.07
N GLU A 28 -2.72 -2.96 -8.75
CA GLU A 28 -3.23 -1.71 -9.32
C GLU A 28 -3.49 -0.76 -8.16
N LEU A 29 -3.09 0.50 -8.30
CA LEU A 29 -3.21 1.52 -7.28
C LEU A 29 -3.66 2.82 -7.92
N SER A 30 -4.77 3.36 -7.44
CA SER A 30 -5.27 4.68 -7.80
C SER A 30 -5.42 5.59 -6.57
N VAL A 31 -5.18 6.88 -6.78
CA VAL A 31 -5.34 7.94 -5.78
C VAL A 31 -5.97 9.16 -6.43
N GLU A 32 -6.79 9.87 -5.66
CA GLU A 32 -7.47 11.08 -6.09
C GLU A 32 -7.37 12.14 -4.99
N ASN A 33 -7.35 13.42 -5.42
CA ASN A 33 -7.30 14.59 -4.53
C ASN A 33 -6.13 14.55 -3.53
N ILE A 34 -4.94 14.23 -4.01
CA ILE A 34 -3.71 14.35 -3.25
C ILE A 34 -2.68 15.17 -4.02
N ASP A 35 -1.77 15.82 -3.31
CA ASP A 35 -0.54 16.34 -3.91
C ASP A 35 0.27 15.20 -4.57
N PRO A 36 1.14 15.50 -5.56
CA PRO A 36 1.92 14.50 -6.29
C PRO A 36 2.59 13.47 -5.38
N ALA A 37 2.32 12.19 -5.64
CA ALA A 37 2.88 11.11 -4.86
C ALA A 37 4.40 11.01 -5.05
N MET A 38 5.11 10.76 -3.95
CA MET A 38 6.56 10.55 -3.91
C MET A 38 6.90 9.07 -3.67
N ALA A 39 6.06 8.33 -2.96
CA ALA A 39 6.28 6.93 -2.65
C ALA A 39 4.96 6.20 -2.39
N ALA A 40 4.95 4.90 -2.63
CA ALA A 40 3.88 4.01 -2.23
C ALA A 40 4.43 2.71 -1.68
N HIS A 41 3.81 2.17 -0.64
CA HIS A 41 4.31 1.01 0.08
C HIS A 41 3.18 0.11 0.56
N ILE A 42 3.47 -1.17 0.72
CA ILE A 42 2.71 -2.07 1.61
C ILE A 42 3.46 -2.12 2.94
N HIS A 43 2.73 -1.93 4.02
CA HIS A 43 3.23 -2.04 5.39
C HIS A 43 2.57 -3.20 6.13
N ILE A 44 3.23 -3.69 7.17
CA ILE A 44 2.63 -4.56 8.18
C ILE A 44 2.20 -3.73 9.39
N GLY A 45 0.91 -3.70 9.67
CA GLY A 45 0.29 -3.03 10.81
C GLY A 45 -1.23 -3.10 10.74
N VAL A 46 -1.86 -3.33 11.89
CA VAL A 46 -3.32 -3.32 12.01
C VAL A 46 -3.87 -1.90 11.90
N LYS A 47 -5.19 -1.77 11.70
CA LYS A 47 -5.87 -0.47 11.62
C LYS A 47 -5.55 0.38 12.86
N GLY A 48 -5.13 1.62 12.63
CA GLY A 48 -4.79 2.57 13.70
C GLY A 48 -3.36 2.44 14.24
N VAL A 49 -2.55 1.51 13.70
CA VAL A 49 -1.15 1.32 14.10
C VAL A 49 -0.26 1.47 12.87
N ALA A 50 0.78 2.30 13.00
CA ALA A 50 1.84 2.41 12.00
C ALA A 50 2.79 1.22 12.13
N GLY A 51 3.31 0.71 11.02
CA GLY A 51 4.34 -0.32 11.08
C GLY A 51 5.32 -0.23 9.92
N PRO A 52 6.32 -1.13 9.87
CA PRO A 52 7.40 -1.04 8.89
C PRO A 52 6.92 -1.34 7.48
N VAL A 53 7.63 -0.80 6.50
CA VAL A 53 7.48 -1.14 5.07
C VAL A 53 7.90 -2.59 4.86
N ILE A 54 7.11 -3.34 4.10
CA ILE A 54 7.44 -4.72 3.69
C ILE A 54 7.63 -4.87 2.19
N ILE A 55 6.93 -4.05 1.39
CA ILE A 55 7.02 -4.05 -0.08
C ILE A 55 7.00 -2.60 -0.56
N ALA A 56 7.93 -2.25 -1.43
CA ALA A 56 7.89 -1.00 -2.18
C ALA A 56 7.03 -1.15 -3.44
N LEU A 57 6.21 -0.16 -3.71
CA LEU A 57 5.40 -0.03 -4.92
C LEU A 57 5.91 1.19 -5.71
N GLU A 58 5.53 1.28 -6.98
CA GLU A 58 5.74 2.51 -7.74
C GLU A 58 4.80 3.59 -7.21
N ALA A 59 5.31 4.82 -7.07
CA ALA A 59 4.48 5.94 -6.70
C ALA A 59 3.47 6.23 -7.84
N PRO A 60 2.18 6.45 -7.54
CA PRO A 60 1.22 6.85 -8.55
C PRO A 60 1.64 8.11 -9.29
N THR A 61 1.65 8.05 -10.62
CA THR A 61 1.82 9.23 -11.49
C THR A 61 0.48 9.52 -12.13
N ASP A 62 0.06 10.80 -12.13
CA ASP A 62 -1.27 11.22 -12.60
C ASP A 62 -2.41 10.40 -11.96
N GLY A 63 -2.25 10.06 -10.67
CA GLY A 63 -3.25 9.34 -9.88
C GLY A 63 -3.26 7.82 -10.05
N TYR A 64 -2.34 7.23 -10.82
CA TYR A 64 -2.33 5.78 -11.07
C TYR A 64 -0.94 5.15 -11.08
N SER A 65 -0.85 3.90 -10.64
CA SER A 65 0.31 3.02 -10.83
C SER A 65 -0.12 1.55 -10.85
N SER A 66 0.65 0.70 -11.51
CA SER A 66 0.48 -0.74 -11.47
C SER A 66 1.81 -1.44 -11.68
N GLY A 67 1.91 -2.68 -11.26
CA GLY A 67 3.13 -3.44 -11.43
C GLY A 67 3.06 -4.86 -10.90
N THR A 68 4.17 -5.58 -11.04
CA THR A 68 4.34 -6.90 -10.43
C THR A 68 5.68 -6.94 -9.72
N ILE A 69 5.64 -7.18 -8.42
CA ILE A 69 6.82 -7.45 -7.61
C ILE A 69 7.14 -8.94 -7.71
N THR A 70 8.38 -9.26 -8.06
CA THR A 70 8.89 -10.65 -8.13
C THR A 70 9.75 -10.97 -6.92
N ASP A 71 10.13 -12.24 -6.79
CA ASP A 71 11.06 -12.72 -5.76
C ASP A 71 10.60 -12.41 -4.32
N VAL A 72 9.29 -12.32 -4.12
CA VAL A 72 8.67 -12.13 -2.80
C VAL A 72 8.64 -13.47 -2.07
N ASP A 73 9.05 -13.47 -0.80
CA ASP A 73 8.99 -14.65 0.06
C ASP A 73 7.58 -15.28 0.05
N PRO A 74 7.43 -16.54 -0.38
CA PRO A 74 6.14 -17.23 -0.37
C PRO A 74 5.46 -17.27 1.00
N GLU A 75 6.21 -17.30 2.10
CA GLU A 75 5.62 -17.29 3.45
C GLU A 75 5.07 -15.91 3.81
N LEU A 76 5.66 -14.81 3.31
CA LEU A 76 5.08 -13.47 3.44
C LEU A 76 3.75 -13.38 2.68
N ILE A 77 3.71 -13.86 1.42
CA ILE A 77 2.47 -13.86 0.62
C ILE A 77 1.38 -14.68 1.31
N LYS A 78 1.74 -15.84 1.87
CA LYS A 78 0.83 -16.68 2.65
C LYS A 78 0.28 -15.95 3.88
N ALA A 79 1.14 -15.27 4.64
CA ALA A 79 0.73 -14.48 5.80
C ALA A 79 -0.25 -13.36 5.42
N MET A 80 0.02 -12.62 4.34
CA MET A 80 -0.89 -11.60 3.79
C MET A 80 -2.25 -12.17 3.38
N ARG A 81 -2.28 -13.37 2.80
CA ARG A 81 -3.54 -14.05 2.43
C ARG A 81 -4.32 -14.55 3.64
N GLN A 82 -3.63 -14.96 4.70
CA GLN A 82 -4.23 -15.47 5.93
C GLN A 82 -4.83 -14.34 6.77
N ASP A 83 -4.11 -13.23 6.94
CA ASP A 83 -4.59 -12.05 7.68
C ASP A 83 -4.32 -10.74 6.92
N PRO A 84 -5.10 -10.42 5.88
CA PRO A 84 -4.91 -9.18 5.13
C PRO A 84 -5.10 -7.94 6.01
N LYS A 85 -5.91 -8.01 7.07
CA LYS A 85 -6.17 -6.87 7.96
C LYS A 85 -4.97 -6.48 8.81
N ALA A 86 -3.90 -7.28 8.81
CA ALA A 86 -2.60 -6.94 9.37
C ALA A 86 -1.73 -6.11 8.41
N TYR A 87 -2.20 -5.78 7.20
CA TYR A 87 -1.41 -5.06 6.20
C TYR A 87 -2.19 -3.91 5.58
N TYR A 88 -1.50 -2.86 5.15
CA TYR A 88 -2.09 -1.70 4.50
C TYR A 88 -1.21 -1.17 3.38
N VAL A 89 -1.85 -0.58 2.37
CA VAL A 89 -1.17 0.26 1.36
C VAL A 89 -1.16 1.69 1.87
N ASN A 90 -0.03 2.37 1.69
CA ASN A 90 0.16 3.77 2.01
C ASN A 90 0.81 4.51 0.85
N VAL A 91 0.31 5.71 0.54
CA VAL A 91 0.87 6.63 -0.44
C VAL A 91 1.32 7.89 0.28
N HIS A 92 2.53 8.35 -0.02
CA HIS A 92 3.17 9.50 0.62
C HIS A 92 3.38 10.61 -0.41
N ASN A 93 3.27 11.86 0.01
CA ASN A 93 3.65 13.03 -0.78
C ASN A 93 4.45 14.00 0.10
N MET A 94 4.84 15.16 -0.46
CA MET A 94 5.71 16.10 0.25
C MET A 94 5.02 16.74 1.48
N ALA A 95 3.72 17.01 1.41
CA ALA A 95 2.94 17.56 2.50
C ALA A 95 2.67 16.54 3.62
N TYR A 96 2.51 15.27 3.24
CA TYR A 96 2.21 14.15 4.14
C TYR A 96 3.26 13.03 4.01
N PRO A 97 4.49 13.24 4.51
CA PRO A 97 5.56 12.23 4.43
C PRO A 97 5.24 10.97 5.26
N GLY A 98 4.40 11.10 6.30
CA GLY A 98 3.89 9.97 7.09
C GLY A 98 2.78 9.17 6.42
N GLY A 99 2.30 9.62 5.25
CA GLY A 99 1.18 9.04 4.51
C GLY A 99 0.12 10.11 4.22
N ALA A 100 -0.19 10.30 2.95
CA ALA A 100 -1.33 11.11 2.49
C ALA A 100 -2.62 10.27 2.53
N VAL A 101 -2.57 9.04 2.01
CA VAL A 101 -3.71 8.11 1.94
C VAL A 101 -3.29 6.69 2.34
N ARG A 102 -4.12 6.04 3.16
CA ARG A 102 -3.93 4.67 3.66
C ARG A 102 -5.19 3.83 3.45
N GLY A 103 -5.00 2.67 2.84
CA GLY A 103 -6.01 1.63 2.69
C GLY A 103 -5.61 0.35 3.41
N GLN A 104 -6.38 -0.08 4.42
CA GLN A 104 -6.17 -1.38 5.05
C GLN A 104 -6.61 -2.49 4.08
N LEU A 105 -5.81 -3.55 3.94
CA LEU A 105 -6.19 -4.66 3.07
C LEU A 105 -7.36 -5.46 3.67
N SER A 106 -8.16 -6.01 2.76
CA SER A 106 -9.26 -6.93 3.04
C SER A 106 -9.34 -8.00 1.95
N LYS A 107 -10.19 -9.01 2.17
CA LYS A 107 -10.57 -9.98 1.13
C LYS A 107 -11.75 -9.45 0.32
#